data_AF-A0A533ZY55-F1
#
_entry.id   AF-A0A533ZY55-F1
#
_cell.length_a   1.000
_cell.length_b   1.000
_cell.length_c   1.000
_cell.angle_alpha   90.00
_cell.angle_beta   90.00
_cell.angle_gamma   90.00
#
_symmetry.space_group_name_H-M   'P 1'
#
loop_
_entity.id
_entity.type
_entity.pdbx_description
1 polymer ?
#
loop_
_entity_poly.entity_id
_entity_poly.type
_entity_poly.pdbx_seq_one_letter_code
_entity_poly.pdbx_strand_id
1 'polypeptide(L)' 'MGDSLGEYFQRAREAKGLTVEEAAARTRILPQFLKAVEENNYARL' A
#
# COMPACT_ATOMS: atom_id res chain seq x y z
N MET A 1 19.06 -7.82 -2.80
CA MET A 1 18.22 -6.62 -2.57
C MET A 1 16.89 -7.12 -2.11
N GLY A 2 16.57 -6.96 -0.82
CA GLY A 2 15.27 -7.33 -0.29
C GLY A 2 14.28 -6.25 -0.69
N ASP A 3 13.15 -6.66 -1.23
CA ASP A 3 12.02 -5.77 -1.50
C ASP A 3 11.60 -5.07 -0.21
N SER A 4 11.40 -3.75 -0.27
CA SER A 4 10.86 -3.00 0.87
C SER A 4 9.41 -3.44 1.15
N LEU A 5 8.95 -3.23 2.38
CA LEU A 5 7.57 -3.52 2.77
C LEU A 5 6.57 -2.82 1.83
N GLY A 6 6.86 -1.58 1.44
CA GLY A 6 6.06 -0.82 0.48
C GLY A 6 5.96 -1.48 -0.89
N GLU A 7 7.10 -1.88 -1.47
CA GLU A 7 7.14 -2.56 -2.77
C GLU A 7 6.48 -3.95 -2.73
N TYR A 8 6.50 -4.63 -1.58
CA TYR A 8 5.76 -5.87 -1.39
C TYR A 8 4.25 -5.62 -1.40
N PHE A 9 3.78 -4.62 -0.64
CA PHE A 9 2.37 -4.24 -0.60
C PHE A 9 1.85 -3.81 -1.97
N GLN A 10 2.61 -2.97 -2.67
CA GLN A 10 2.26 -2.51 -4.01
C GLN A 10 2.09 -3.68 -4.98
N ARG A 11 3.07 -4.59 -5.08
CA ARG A 11 2.98 -5.77 -5.95
C ARG A 11 1.83 -6.68 -5.57
N ALA A 12 1.60 -6.91 -4.28
CA ALA A 12 0.50 -7.75 -3.82
C ALA A 12 -0.87 -7.15 -4.17
N ARG A 13 -1.01 -5.82 -4.14
CA ARG A 13 -2.22 -5.11 -4.55
C ARG A 13 -2.42 -5.20 -6.07
N GLU A 14 -1.39 -4.91 -6.85
CA GLU A 14 -1.41 -4.96 -8.32
C GLU A 14 -1.69 -6.37 -8.85
N ALA A 15 -1.06 -7.40 -8.26
CA ALA A 15 -1.31 -8.80 -8.63
C ALA A 15 -2.76 -9.26 -8.37
N LYS A 16 -3.46 -8.58 -7.46
CA LYS A 16 -4.89 -8.82 -7.18
C LYS A 16 -5.82 -7.93 -8.02
N GLY A 17 -5.26 -7.05 -8.87
CA GLY A 17 -6.03 -6.11 -9.67
C GLY A 17 -6.77 -5.07 -8.85
N LEU A 18 -6.29 -4.74 -7.64
CA LEU A 18 -6.96 -3.83 -6.72
C LEU A 18 -6.43 -2.39 -6.84
N THR A 19 -7.32 -1.41 -6.70
CA THR A 19 -6.91 -0.02 -6.43
C THR A 19 -6.54 0.17 -4.96
N VAL A 20 -5.90 1.30 -4.63
CA VAL A 20 -5.56 1.64 -3.24
C VAL A 20 -6.83 1.82 -2.40
N GLU A 21 -7.90 2.36 -2.99
CA GLU A 21 -9.20 2.56 -2.37
C GLU A 21 -9.90 1.23 -2.06
N GLU A 22 -9.83 0.26 -2.97
CA GLU A 22 -10.37 -1.07 -2.74
C GLU A 22 -9.59 -1.83 -1.66
N ALA A 23 -8.27 -1.71 -1.67
CA ALA A 23 -7.42 -2.26 -0.61
C ALA A 23 -7.72 -1.61 0.74
N ALA A 24 -7.92 -0.30 0.78
CA ALA A 24 -8.33 0.46 1.96
C ALA A 24 -9.67 -0.03 2.51
N ALA A 25 -10.68 -0.20 1.66
CA ALA A 25 -11.99 -0.70 2.07
C ALA A 25 -11.93 -2.11 2.68
N ARG A 26 -11.10 -2.99 2.12
CA ARG A 26 -10.93 -4.38 2.61
C ARG A 26 -10.14 -4.47 3.90
N THR A 27 -9.15 -3.61 4.09
CA THR A 27 -8.25 -3.61 5.26
C THR A 27 -8.73 -2.69 6.37
N ARG A 28 -9.67 -1.78 6.08
CA ARG A 28 -10.10 -0.67 6.97
C ARG A 28 -8.95 0.29 7.32
N ILE A 29 -7.90 0.32 6.51
CA ILE A 29 -6.81 1.29 6.61
C ILE A 29 -7.15 2.44 5.66
N LEU A 30 -7.00 3.70 6.10
CA LEU A 30 -7.27 4.83 5.22
C LEU A 30 -6.35 4.81 3.99
N PRO A 31 -6.83 5.20 2.79
CA PRO A 31 -6.04 5.17 1.55
C PRO A 31 -4.70 5.91 1.67
N GLN A 32 -4.68 7.05 2.37
CA GLN A 32 -3.47 7.85 2.61
C GLN A 32 -2.35 7.07 3.31
N PHE A 33 -2.70 6.15 4.20
CA PHE A 33 -1.73 5.36 4.96
C PHE A 33 -1.22 4.17 4.14
N LEU A 34 -2.08 3.54 3.34
CA LEU A 34 -1.64 2.52 2.39
C LEU A 34 -0.68 3.11 1.35
N LYS A 35 -1.00 4.32 0.85
CA LYS A 35 -0.14 5.03 -0.09
C LYS A 35 1.21 5.43 0.52
N ALA A 36 1.21 5.92 1.77
CA ALA A 36 2.43 6.21 2.51
C ALA A 36 3.33 4.97 2.68
N VAL A 37 2.74 3.80 2.94
CA VAL A 37 3.46 2.53 3.03
C VAL A 37 4.04 2.14 1.67
N GLU A 38 3.24 2.14 0.60
CA GLU A 38 3.70 1.80 -0.76
C GLU A 38 4.83 2.73 -1.24
N GLU A 39 4.77 4.03 -0.91
CA GLU A 39 5.77 5.04 -1.29
C GLU A 39 7.00 5.08 -0.35
N ASN A 40 7.04 4.24 0.70
CA ASN A 40 8.02 4.33 1.79
C ASN A 40 8.12 5.76 2.40
N ASN A 41 7.01 6.51 2.38
CA ASN A 41 6.95 7.91 2.80
C ASN A 41 6.12 8.07 4.07
N TYR A 42 6.79 7.87 5.20
CA TYR A 42 6.18 7.92 6.54
C TYR A 42 6.14 9.32 7.15
N ALA A 43 6.73 10.33 6.49
CA ALA A 43 6.81 11.69 7.03
C ALA A 43 5.45 12.40 7.14
N ARG A 44 4.39 11.82 6.57
CA ARG A 44 3.01 12.34 6.55
C ARG A 44 2.00 11.42 7.26
N LEU A 45 2.48 10.43 8.01
CA LEU A 45 1.66 9.63 8.94
C LEU A 45 1.31 10.42 10.19
#